data_AF-A0A1G2TI43-F1
#
_entry.id   AF-A0A1G2TI43-F1
#
_cell.length_a   1.000
_cell.length_b   1.000
_cell.length_c   1.000
_cell.angle_alpha   90.00
_cell.angle_beta   90.00
_cell.angle_gamma   90.00
#
_symmetry.space_group_name_H-M   'P 1'
#
loop_
_entity.id
_entity.type
_entity.pdbx_description
1 polymer ?
#
loop_
_entity_poly.entity_id
_entity_poly.type
_entity_poly.pdbx_seq_one_letter_code
_entity_poly.pdbx_strand_id
1 'polypeptide(L)'
;MYPVKRIFLVAIIVILGLILWWQFAPRDTVSVDNELEKADLIRLDTPRPNQIISSPLAIKGVARGYWFFEASFPVVLVNWDGLIIAQGIATAQDEWMTEDFVPFEATLTFTVEKDVYSNRGALILRKDNPSGLPEHDDALEIPVMFEKVESDDSGILPFNSGVSGIVSLGPTCPVMQYPPDPDCNDKPFETTVQVFAKNSASTAPFAVTRTDKEGRYSFALPPGGYTLQAVSGKPFPSCGAQSITIEPEVAIEVNLSCDTGIR
;
A
#
# COMPACT_ATOMS: atom_id res chain seq x y z
N MET A 1 -27.08 27.24 -44.97
CA MET A 1 -27.73 26.52 -43.84
C MET A 1 -27.46 25.01 -43.93
N TYR A 2 -26.20 24.57 -43.93
CA TYR A 2 -25.79 23.17 -44.07
C TYR A 2 -24.63 22.66 -43.15
N PRO A 3 -23.90 23.46 -42.33
CA PRO A 3 -22.74 22.92 -41.61
C PRO A 3 -23.08 22.16 -40.32
N VAL A 4 -24.22 22.44 -39.67
CA VAL A 4 -24.54 21.87 -38.34
C VAL A 4 -24.91 20.38 -38.40
N LYS A 5 -25.60 19.95 -39.48
CA LYS A 5 -26.02 18.53 -39.63
C LYS A 5 -24.85 17.56 -39.84
N ARG A 6 -23.76 17.99 -40.47
CA ARG A 6 -22.57 17.15 -40.67
C ARG A 6 -21.78 16.94 -39.38
N ILE A 7 -21.71 17.96 -38.53
CA ILE A 7 -21.00 17.89 -37.24
C ILE A 7 -21.71 16.90 -36.30
N PHE A 8 -23.05 16.93 -36.26
CA PHE A 8 -23.84 15.99 -35.45
C PHE A 8 -23.66 14.52 -35.89
N LEU A 9 -23.62 14.26 -37.20
CA LEU A 9 -23.47 12.91 -37.72
C LEU A 9 -22.09 12.32 -37.38
N VAL A 10 -21.02 13.13 -37.47
CA VAL A 10 -19.66 12.71 -37.12
C VAL A 10 -19.54 12.45 -35.62
N ALA A 11 -20.13 13.30 -34.77
CA ALA A 11 -20.13 13.08 -33.32
C ALA A 11 -20.81 11.76 -32.94
N ILE A 12 -21.93 11.42 -33.59
CA ILE A 12 -22.63 10.15 -33.33
C ILE A 12 -21.78 8.95 -33.74
N ILE A 13 -21.06 9.00 -34.88
CA ILE A 13 -20.19 7.90 -35.31
C ILE A 13 -18.99 7.74 -34.37
N VAL A 14 -18.43 8.83 -33.85
CA VAL A 14 -17.33 8.79 -32.87
C VAL A 14 -17.81 8.24 -31.53
N ILE A 15 -18.98 8.66 -31.05
CA ILE A 15 -19.57 8.17 -29.80
C ILE A 15 -19.94 6.69 -29.94
N LEU A 16 -20.58 6.29 -31.05
CA LEU A 16 -20.87 4.88 -31.33
C LEU A 16 -19.58 4.06 -31.46
N GLY A 17 -18.55 4.60 -32.12
CA GLY A 17 -17.23 3.99 -32.22
C GLY A 17 -16.61 3.78 -30.84
N LEU A 18 -16.63 4.78 -29.97
CA LEU A 18 -16.13 4.71 -28.59
C LEU A 18 -16.94 3.72 -27.74
N ILE A 19 -18.26 3.71 -27.87
CA ILE A 19 -19.13 2.76 -27.16
C ILE A 19 -18.89 1.33 -27.68
N LEU A 20 -18.74 1.14 -28.99
CA LEU A 20 -18.44 -0.15 -29.59
C LEU A 20 -17.04 -0.64 -29.17
N TRP A 21 -16.06 0.27 -29.13
CA TRP A 21 -14.71 0.00 -28.61
C TRP A 21 -14.74 -0.36 -27.14
N TRP A 22 -15.59 0.29 -26.34
CA TRP A 22 -15.75 -0.03 -24.91
C TRP A 22 -16.46 -1.38 -24.68
N GLN A 23 -17.42 -1.72 -25.53
CA GLN A 23 -18.11 -3.02 -25.52
C GLN A 23 -17.20 -4.17 -25.96
N PHE A 24 -16.23 -3.91 -26.85
CA PHE A 24 -15.29 -4.89 -27.39
C PHE A 24 -13.86 -4.75 -26.86
N ALA A 25 -13.62 -3.86 -25.90
CA ALA A 25 -12.32 -3.78 -25.24
C ALA A 25 -12.10 -5.10 -24.48
N PRO A 26 -10.98 -5.81 -24.72
CA PRO A 26 -10.67 -7.03 -23.99
C PRO A 26 -10.61 -6.68 -22.50
N ARG A 27 -11.47 -7.32 -21.70
CA ARG A 27 -11.28 -7.37 -20.25
C ARG A 27 -10.17 -8.38 -20.02
N ASP A 28 -9.12 -7.99 -19.30
CA ASP A 28 -8.03 -8.90 -18.94
C ASP A 28 -8.60 -10.09 -18.15
N THR A 29 -8.88 -11.22 -18.83
CA THR A 29 -9.26 -12.51 -18.22
C THR A 29 -8.01 -13.28 -17.79
N VAL A 30 -6.98 -12.58 -17.34
CA VAL A 30 -5.67 -13.15 -17.03
C VAL A 30 -5.74 -13.79 -15.65
N SER A 31 -6.23 -15.04 -15.59
CA SER A 31 -5.95 -16.03 -14.51
C SER A 31 -6.90 -17.22 -14.49
N VAL A 32 -8.16 -17.07 -14.91
CA VAL A 32 -9.12 -18.17 -14.91
C VAL A 32 -8.77 -19.21 -15.99
N ASP A 33 -8.11 -18.76 -17.06
CA ASP A 33 -7.78 -19.62 -18.21
C ASP A 33 -6.71 -20.67 -17.87
N ASN A 34 -5.65 -20.30 -17.13
CA ASN A 34 -4.56 -21.22 -16.78
C ASN A 34 -5.04 -22.37 -15.87
N GLU A 35 -5.88 -22.10 -14.87
CA GLU A 35 -6.43 -23.15 -14.00
C GLU A 35 -7.27 -24.17 -14.81
N LEU A 36 -8.01 -23.71 -15.82
CA LEU A 36 -8.80 -24.57 -16.70
C LEU A 36 -7.93 -25.38 -17.66
N GLU A 37 -6.90 -24.77 -18.24
CA GLU A 37 -5.94 -25.45 -19.13
C GLU A 37 -5.18 -26.57 -18.42
N LYS A 38 -4.91 -26.40 -17.12
CA LYS A 38 -4.13 -27.36 -16.31
C LYS A 38 -4.97 -28.28 -15.43
N ALA A 39 -6.30 -28.16 -15.47
CA ALA A 39 -7.21 -28.91 -14.60
C ALA A 39 -7.07 -30.44 -14.70
N ASP A 40 -6.56 -30.98 -15.81
CA ASP A 40 -6.32 -32.42 -15.95
C ASP A 40 -4.99 -32.89 -15.34
N LEU A 41 -4.07 -31.96 -15.08
CA LEU A 41 -2.73 -32.21 -14.54
C LEU A 41 -2.63 -31.88 -13.05
N ILE A 42 -3.17 -30.73 -12.65
CA ILE A 42 -3.09 -30.22 -11.29
C ILE A 42 -4.29 -29.32 -10.98
N ARG A 43 -4.80 -29.43 -9.76
CA ARG A 43 -5.94 -28.66 -9.26
C ARG A 43 -5.60 -28.11 -7.88
N LEU A 44 -5.87 -26.83 -7.68
CA LEU A 44 -5.68 -26.17 -6.41
C LEU A 44 -7.01 -26.02 -5.67
N ASP A 45 -7.05 -26.43 -4.40
CA ASP A 45 -8.22 -26.24 -3.55
C ASP A 45 -8.14 -24.95 -2.74
N THR A 46 -6.96 -24.65 -2.20
CA THR A 46 -6.66 -23.41 -1.49
C THR A 46 -5.20 -22.99 -1.73
N PRO A 47 -4.92 -21.69 -1.96
CA PRO A 47 -5.88 -20.59 -2.13
C PRO A 47 -6.62 -20.63 -3.47
N ARG A 48 -7.78 -19.97 -3.57
CA ARG A 48 -8.50 -19.75 -4.85
C ARG A 48 -7.96 -18.53 -5.59
N PRO A 49 -8.15 -18.42 -6.92
CA PRO A 49 -7.72 -17.24 -7.67
C PRO A 49 -8.26 -15.94 -7.08
N ASN A 50 -7.36 -14.95 -6.96
CA ASN A 50 -7.60 -13.63 -6.36
C ASN A 50 -8.01 -13.66 -4.88
N GLN A 51 -7.89 -14.79 -4.19
CA GLN A 51 -8.14 -14.87 -2.77
C GLN A 51 -7.14 -14.00 -2.00
N ILE A 52 -7.63 -13.35 -0.95
CA ILE A 52 -6.79 -12.63 0.01
C ILE A 52 -6.09 -13.66 0.90
N ILE A 53 -4.77 -13.65 0.92
CA ILE A 53 -3.92 -14.59 1.64
C ILE A 53 -3.15 -13.91 2.78
N SER A 54 -2.96 -14.65 3.86
CA SER A 54 -2.18 -14.25 5.03
C SER A 54 -1.11 -15.30 5.33
N SER A 55 -0.13 -14.92 6.15
CA SER A 55 0.96 -15.79 6.57
C SER A 55 0.62 -16.41 7.93
N PRO A 56 0.80 -17.73 8.13
CA PRO A 56 1.26 -18.72 7.15
C PRO A 56 0.15 -19.11 6.15
N LEU A 57 0.53 -19.27 4.88
CA LEU A 57 -0.36 -19.71 3.81
C LEU A 57 -0.36 -21.23 3.70
N ALA A 58 -1.52 -21.83 3.94
CA ALA A 58 -1.77 -23.24 3.65
C ALA A 58 -2.14 -23.42 2.17
N ILE A 59 -1.43 -24.33 1.50
CA ILE A 59 -1.61 -24.68 0.10
C ILE A 59 -2.06 -26.13 0.04
N LYS A 60 -3.22 -26.40 -0.56
CA LYS A 60 -3.73 -27.78 -0.72
C LYS A 60 -4.36 -27.95 -2.09
N GLY A 61 -4.23 -29.16 -2.61
CA GLY A 61 -4.84 -29.54 -3.88
C GLY A 61 -4.53 -30.98 -4.25
N VAL A 62 -4.73 -31.31 -5.52
CA VAL A 62 -4.40 -32.61 -6.10
C VAL A 62 -3.59 -32.42 -7.38
N ALA A 63 -2.60 -33.26 -7.59
CA ALA A 63 -1.80 -33.27 -8.82
C ALA A 63 -1.63 -34.71 -9.32
N ARG A 64 -1.44 -34.88 -10.63
CA ARG A 64 -1.11 -36.18 -11.22
C ARG A 64 0.26 -36.64 -10.72
N GLY A 65 0.46 -37.94 -10.56
CA GLY A 65 1.72 -38.47 -9.99
C GLY A 65 2.99 -38.03 -10.72
N TYR A 66 2.94 -37.86 -12.04
CA TYR A 66 4.06 -37.34 -12.85
C TYR A 66 4.35 -35.83 -12.69
N TRP A 67 3.55 -35.11 -11.89
CA TRP A 67 3.85 -33.75 -11.46
C TRP A 67 4.89 -33.73 -10.34
N PHE A 68 4.97 -34.82 -9.58
CA PHE A 68 5.90 -35.00 -8.46
C PHE A 68 7.21 -35.63 -8.93
N PHE A 69 8.27 -35.30 -8.19
CA PHE A 69 9.51 -36.05 -8.17
C PHE A 69 9.92 -36.24 -6.70
N GLU A 70 10.29 -37.46 -6.33
CA GLU A 70 10.56 -37.82 -4.93
C GLU A 70 9.42 -37.43 -3.97
N ALA A 71 8.17 -37.67 -4.38
CA ALA A 71 6.95 -37.32 -3.63
C ALA A 71 6.75 -35.81 -3.39
N SER A 72 7.43 -34.94 -4.14
CA SER A 72 7.37 -33.50 -3.89
C SER A 72 7.51 -32.65 -5.14
N PHE A 73 7.19 -31.36 -5.04
CA PHE A 73 7.45 -30.37 -6.09
C PHE A 73 7.57 -28.95 -5.50
N PRO A 74 8.28 -28.03 -6.18
CA PRO A 74 8.48 -26.67 -5.68
C PRO A 74 7.25 -25.77 -5.81
N VAL A 75 7.01 -24.99 -4.76
CA VAL A 75 6.01 -23.92 -4.73
C VAL A 75 6.67 -22.57 -4.46
N VAL A 76 6.30 -21.56 -5.24
CA VAL A 76 6.91 -20.23 -5.22
C VAL A 76 5.82 -19.18 -5.10
N LEU A 77 6.01 -18.24 -4.19
CA LEU A 77 5.12 -17.09 -4.02
C LEU A 77 5.88 -15.83 -4.45
N VAL A 78 5.30 -15.09 -5.40
CA VAL A 78 5.86 -13.84 -5.92
C VAL A 78 4.94 -12.66 -5.65
N ASN A 79 5.50 -11.46 -5.56
CA ASN A 79 4.76 -10.21 -5.47
C ASN A 79 4.35 -9.69 -6.88
N TRP A 80 3.83 -8.46 -6.93
CA TRP A 80 3.39 -7.79 -8.16
C TRP A 80 4.50 -7.47 -9.17
N ASP A 81 5.76 -7.38 -8.74
CA ASP A 81 6.92 -7.10 -9.60
C ASP A 81 7.68 -8.37 -10.03
N GLY A 82 7.24 -9.53 -9.55
CA GLY A 82 7.84 -10.84 -9.81
C GLY A 82 8.96 -11.22 -8.84
N LEU A 83 9.25 -10.41 -7.82
CA LEU A 83 10.16 -10.78 -6.74
C LEU A 83 9.58 -11.94 -5.94
N ILE A 84 10.42 -12.95 -5.72
CA ILE A 84 10.07 -14.11 -4.91
C ILE A 84 10.07 -13.71 -3.43
N ILE A 85 8.92 -13.82 -2.78
CA ILE A 85 8.74 -13.47 -1.37
C ILE A 85 8.76 -14.70 -0.45
N ALA A 86 8.42 -15.88 -0.97
CA ALA A 86 8.57 -17.14 -0.28
C ALA A 86 8.71 -18.30 -1.25
N GLN A 87 9.39 -19.36 -0.80
CA GLN A 87 9.53 -20.63 -1.50
C GLN A 87 9.34 -21.76 -0.51
N GLY A 88 8.83 -22.88 -1.01
CA GLY A 88 8.64 -24.09 -0.22
C GLY A 88 8.45 -25.30 -1.11
N ILE A 89 8.13 -26.41 -0.49
CA ILE A 89 7.94 -27.69 -1.16
C ILE A 89 6.55 -28.20 -0.81
N ALA A 90 5.79 -28.58 -1.83
CA ALA A 90 4.55 -29.34 -1.65
C ALA A 90 4.87 -30.83 -1.62
N THR A 91 4.28 -31.53 -0.66
CA THR A 91 4.52 -32.96 -0.43
C THR A 91 3.25 -33.75 -0.72
N ALA A 92 3.38 -34.84 -1.47
CA ALA A 92 2.31 -35.81 -1.70
C ALA A 92 1.88 -36.45 -0.38
N GLN A 93 0.57 -36.64 -0.20
CA GLN A 93 -0.01 -37.24 1.00
C GLN A 93 -0.34 -38.73 0.82
N ASP A 94 -0.13 -39.26 -0.38
CA ASP A 94 -0.41 -40.65 -0.74
C ASP A 94 0.64 -41.16 -1.74
N GLU A 95 0.50 -42.41 -2.18
CA GLU A 95 1.37 -43.02 -3.19
C GLU A 95 1.36 -42.20 -4.49
N TRP A 96 2.53 -41.62 -4.83
CA TRP A 96 2.66 -40.65 -5.92
C TRP A 96 3.09 -41.27 -7.25
N MET A 97 3.57 -42.51 -7.26
CA MET A 97 3.99 -43.23 -8.49
C MET A 97 2.77 -43.81 -9.23
N THR A 98 1.81 -42.94 -9.56
CA THR A 98 0.54 -43.28 -10.20
C THR A 98 0.19 -42.28 -11.30
N GLU A 99 -0.68 -42.67 -12.23
CA GLU A 99 -1.27 -41.76 -13.20
C GLU A 99 -2.49 -41.02 -12.62
N ASP A 100 -2.95 -41.39 -11.42
CA ASP A 100 -4.11 -40.80 -10.76
C ASP A 100 -3.77 -39.47 -10.06
N PHE A 101 -4.82 -38.78 -9.61
CA PHE A 101 -4.69 -37.58 -8.79
C PHE A 101 -4.29 -37.93 -7.36
N VAL A 102 -3.23 -37.29 -6.89
CA VAL A 102 -2.63 -37.48 -5.58
C VAL A 102 -2.74 -36.17 -4.80
N PRO A 103 -3.30 -36.18 -3.58
CA PRO A 103 -3.37 -34.99 -2.75
C PRO A 103 -1.99 -34.49 -2.35
N PHE A 104 -1.82 -33.17 -2.29
CA PHE A 104 -0.60 -32.54 -1.80
C PHE A 104 -0.90 -31.44 -0.78
N GLU A 105 0.07 -31.20 0.10
CA GLU A 105 0.03 -30.08 1.04
C GLU A 105 1.38 -29.35 1.07
N ALA A 106 1.31 -28.02 1.22
CA ALA A 106 2.44 -27.14 1.49
C ALA A 106 2.02 -26.06 2.48
N THR A 107 2.99 -25.52 3.23
CA THR A 107 2.80 -24.30 4.03
C THR A 107 3.92 -23.33 3.72
N LEU A 108 3.55 -22.10 3.38
CA LEU A 108 4.49 -21.01 3.14
C LEU A 108 4.38 -19.95 4.23
N THR A 109 5.51 -19.61 4.83
CA THR A 109 5.63 -18.46 5.72
C THR A 109 6.28 -17.32 4.95
N PHE A 110 5.63 -16.17 4.93
CA PHE A 110 6.12 -14.96 4.26
C PHE A 110 5.84 -13.71 5.10
N THR A 111 6.54 -12.63 4.77
CA THR A 111 6.31 -11.30 5.34
C THR A 111 5.99 -10.35 4.20
N VAL A 112 4.90 -9.60 4.33
CA VAL A 112 4.53 -8.55 3.37
C VAL A 112 5.00 -7.22 3.93
N GLU A 113 5.74 -6.46 3.12
CA GLU A 113 6.16 -5.12 3.52
C GLU A 113 4.92 -4.21 3.65
N LYS A 114 4.95 -3.24 4.57
CA LYS A 114 3.80 -2.36 4.84
C LYS A 114 3.59 -1.29 3.75
N ASP A 115 4.65 -0.97 3.00
CA ASP A 115 4.68 0.13 2.02
C ASP A 115 4.66 -0.36 0.55
N VAL A 116 4.06 -1.52 0.28
CA VAL A 116 4.05 -2.10 -1.08
C VAL A 116 3.05 -1.36 -1.98
N TYR A 117 3.50 -0.99 -3.18
CA TYR A 117 2.71 -0.30 -4.20
C TYR A 117 1.42 -1.04 -4.61
N SER A 118 1.46 -2.38 -4.60
CA SER A 118 0.36 -3.25 -4.97
C SER A 118 0.33 -4.48 -4.09
N ASN A 119 -0.85 -4.87 -3.62
CA ASN A 119 -1.06 -6.11 -2.86
C ASN A 119 -1.29 -7.32 -3.77
N ARG A 120 -1.01 -7.23 -5.08
CA ARG A 120 -1.11 -8.36 -6.00
C ARG A 120 0.12 -9.25 -5.89
N GLY A 121 -0.08 -10.53 -6.13
CA GLY A 121 0.99 -11.51 -6.29
C GLY A 121 0.50 -12.72 -7.08
N ALA A 122 1.38 -13.71 -7.21
CA ALA A 122 1.03 -14.99 -7.79
C ALA A 122 1.65 -16.13 -6.98
N LEU A 123 0.86 -17.18 -6.77
CA LEU A 123 1.32 -18.46 -6.29
C LEU A 123 1.60 -19.35 -7.52
N ILE A 124 2.81 -19.89 -7.60
CA ILE A 124 3.30 -20.67 -8.72
C ILE A 124 3.62 -22.07 -8.21
N LEU A 125 2.90 -23.07 -8.72
CA LEU A 125 3.18 -24.49 -8.48
C LEU A 125 3.96 -25.01 -9.68
N ARG A 126 5.24 -25.30 -9.50
CA ARG A 126 6.11 -25.75 -10.59
C ARG A 126 6.16 -27.26 -10.59
N LYS A 127 5.98 -27.87 -11.76
CA LYS A 127 6.30 -29.27 -11.97
C LYS A 127 7.78 -29.47 -11.71
N ASP A 128 8.15 -30.51 -10.97
CA ASP A 128 9.57 -30.78 -10.77
C ASP A 128 10.21 -31.28 -12.07
N ASN A 129 11.36 -30.71 -12.42
CA ASN A 129 12.08 -31.01 -13.65
C ASN A 129 13.57 -31.24 -13.38
N PRO A 130 13.95 -32.42 -12.87
CA PRO A 130 15.35 -32.76 -12.56
C PRO A 130 16.29 -32.71 -13.76
N SER A 131 15.74 -32.80 -14.98
CA SER A 131 16.52 -32.77 -16.22
C SER A 131 16.97 -31.36 -16.62
N GLY A 132 16.28 -30.33 -16.12
CA GLY A 132 16.51 -28.93 -16.48
C GLY A 132 16.17 -28.57 -17.93
N LEU A 133 15.54 -29.47 -18.69
CA LEU A 133 15.14 -29.22 -20.08
C LEU A 133 13.82 -28.42 -20.14
N PRO A 134 13.76 -27.28 -20.86
CA PRO A 134 12.54 -26.46 -20.91
C PRO A 134 11.29 -27.18 -21.41
N GLU A 135 11.44 -28.22 -22.23
CA GLU A 135 10.34 -29.05 -22.76
C GLU A 135 9.59 -29.85 -21.67
N HIS A 136 10.18 -29.95 -20.48
CA HIS A 136 9.60 -30.65 -19.33
C HIS A 136 9.14 -29.69 -18.22
N ASP A 137 9.35 -28.39 -18.40
CA ASP A 137 8.86 -27.37 -17.49
C ASP A 137 7.35 -27.21 -17.67
N ASP A 138 6.63 -27.27 -16.57
CA ASP A 138 5.23 -26.87 -16.52
C ASP A 138 4.96 -26.16 -15.18
N ALA A 139 4.00 -25.24 -15.17
CA ALA A 139 3.64 -24.51 -13.98
C ALA A 139 2.17 -24.11 -14.00
N LEU A 140 1.53 -24.20 -12.83
CA LEU A 140 0.23 -23.60 -12.58
C LEU A 140 0.45 -22.29 -11.82
N GLU A 141 -0.02 -21.18 -12.40
CA GLU A 141 0.04 -19.86 -11.78
C GLU A 141 -1.35 -19.42 -11.33
N ILE A 142 -1.48 -19.09 -10.05
CA ILE A 142 -2.73 -18.63 -9.44
C ILE A 142 -2.50 -17.20 -8.91
N PRO A 143 -3.24 -16.20 -9.39
CA PRO A 143 -3.14 -14.87 -8.81
C PRO A 143 -3.65 -14.91 -7.37
N VAL A 144 -2.98 -14.17 -6.51
CA VAL A 144 -3.39 -14.01 -5.12
C VAL A 144 -3.31 -12.54 -4.74
N MET A 145 -4.05 -12.17 -3.71
CA MET A 145 -3.98 -10.84 -3.12
C MET A 145 -3.39 -10.99 -1.72
N PHE A 146 -2.38 -10.21 -1.37
CA PHE A 146 -1.91 -10.16 0.00
C PHE A 146 -2.94 -9.46 0.87
N GLU A 147 -3.21 -10.02 2.04
CA GLU A 147 -3.90 -9.31 3.11
C GLU A 147 -3.10 -8.04 3.38
N LYS A 148 -3.69 -6.90 3.03
CA LYS A 148 -3.14 -5.62 3.42
C LYS A 148 -3.20 -5.64 4.94
N VAL A 149 -2.05 -5.46 5.60
CA VAL A 149 -2.08 -5.11 7.01
C VAL A 149 -2.84 -3.78 7.05
N GLU A 150 -4.13 -3.84 7.38
CA GLU A 150 -4.96 -2.64 7.46
C GLU A 150 -4.32 -1.76 8.53
N SER A 151 -3.58 -0.75 8.09
CA SER A 151 -3.47 0.49 8.83
C SER A 151 -4.89 1.00 8.88
N ASP A 152 -5.50 0.87 10.06
CA ASP A 152 -6.79 1.43 10.42
C ASP A 152 -7.04 2.76 9.67
N ASP A 153 -8.22 2.89 9.08
CA ASP A 153 -8.66 3.95 8.17
C ASP A 153 -8.87 5.28 8.91
N SER A 154 -7.79 5.76 9.51
CA SER A 154 -7.55 7.10 9.99
C SER A 154 -6.10 7.42 9.64
N GLY A 155 -5.89 7.77 8.37
CA GLY A 155 -4.56 7.77 7.74
C GLY A 155 -3.44 8.31 8.62
N ILE A 156 -2.48 7.46 8.96
CA ILE A 156 -1.13 7.74 9.48
C ILE A 156 -0.35 6.40 9.45
N LEU A 157 0.87 6.39 8.89
CA LEU A 157 1.80 5.25 8.84
C LEU A 157 2.31 4.82 10.26
N PRO A 158 2.94 3.63 10.40
CA PRO A 158 2.82 2.72 11.55
C PRO A 158 3.94 2.84 12.60
N PHE A 159 4.14 4.03 13.17
CA PHE A 159 5.14 4.22 14.23
C PHE A 159 4.45 4.40 15.59
N ASN A 160 4.85 3.63 16.61
CA ASN A 160 4.48 3.87 18.02
C ASN A 160 5.20 5.10 18.61
N SER A 161 5.94 5.83 17.79
CA SER A 161 6.66 7.04 18.12
C SER A 161 6.19 8.20 17.25
N GLY A 162 6.33 9.43 17.72
CA GLY A 162 5.81 10.57 16.99
C GLY A 162 5.83 11.88 17.75
N VAL A 163 5.16 12.87 17.19
CA VAL A 163 5.00 14.19 17.79
C VAL A 163 3.58 14.67 17.63
N SER A 164 3.04 15.28 18.68
CA SER A 164 1.74 15.93 18.67
C SER A 164 1.82 17.29 19.36
N GLY A 165 0.85 18.15 19.13
CA GLY A 165 0.77 19.42 19.84
C GLY A 165 -0.25 20.36 19.21
N ILE A 166 -0.17 21.63 19.58
CA ILE A 166 -1.02 22.69 19.05
C ILE A 166 -0.19 23.76 18.33
N VAL A 167 -0.81 24.36 17.32
CA VAL A 167 -0.31 25.58 16.67
C VAL A 167 -1.15 26.75 17.14
N SER A 168 -0.50 27.78 17.72
CA SER A 168 -1.17 28.99 18.19
C SER A 168 -0.70 30.25 17.46
N LEU A 169 -1.61 31.21 17.32
CA LEU A 169 -1.33 32.60 16.93
C LEU A 169 -1.23 33.45 18.18
N GLY A 170 -0.12 34.18 18.30
CA GLY A 170 0.10 35.15 19.35
C GLY A 170 1.20 36.14 18.97
N PRO A 171 1.23 37.37 19.52
CA PRO A 171 0.18 37.99 20.34
C PRO A 171 -1.06 38.36 19.50
N THR A 172 -2.25 38.47 20.11
CA THR A 172 -3.50 38.84 19.40
C THR A 172 -3.95 40.28 19.66
N CYS A 173 -3.30 40.97 20.61
CA CYS A 173 -3.62 42.34 21.01
C CYS A 173 -2.37 43.22 21.02
N PRO A 174 -2.46 44.50 20.58
CA PRO A 174 -1.33 45.43 20.61
C PRO A 174 -0.86 45.81 22.02
N VAL A 175 -1.75 45.83 23.01
CA VAL A 175 -1.43 46.34 24.36
C VAL A 175 -1.81 45.33 25.43
N MET A 176 -0.86 45.01 26.30
CA MET A 176 -1.07 44.22 27.52
C MET A 176 -1.86 45.04 28.55
N GLN A 177 -2.98 44.51 29.06
CA GLN A 177 -3.82 45.15 30.08
C GLN A 177 -3.72 44.41 31.44
N TYR A 178 -4.01 45.12 32.54
CA TYR A 178 -4.19 44.53 33.87
C TYR A 178 -5.56 44.94 34.45
N PRO A 179 -6.50 44.00 34.69
CA PRO A 179 -6.36 42.56 34.49
C PRO A 179 -6.23 42.16 33.01
N PRO A 180 -5.61 41.01 32.70
CA PRO A 180 -5.45 40.54 31.33
C PRO A 180 -6.83 40.29 30.69
N ASP A 181 -7.02 40.82 29.50
CA ASP A 181 -8.22 40.58 28.70
C ASP A 181 -8.18 39.13 28.16
N PRO A 182 -9.15 38.26 28.50
CA PRO A 182 -9.22 36.90 27.99
C PRO A 182 -9.26 36.79 26.46
N ASP A 183 -9.76 37.83 25.77
CA ASP A 183 -9.81 37.87 24.30
C ASP A 183 -8.42 38.04 23.67
N CYS A 184 -7.43 38.41 24.47
CA CYS A 184 -6.02 38.56 24.09
C CYS A 184 -5.18 37.28 24.28
N ASN A 185 -5.81 36.17 24.69
CA ASN A 185 -5.13 34.89 24.72
C ASN A 185 -4.71 34.43 23.32
N ASP A 186 -3.68 33.60 23.27
CA ASP A 186 -3.25 32.89 22.06
C ASP A 186 -4.43 32.13 21.46
N LYS A 187 -4.60 32.24 20.14
CA LYS A 187 -5.72 31.61 19.42
C LYS A 187 -5.23 30.38 18.67
N PRO A 188 -6.04 29.31 18.58
CA PRO A 188 -5.69 28.17 17.76
C PRO A 188 -5.52 28.58 16.29
N PHE A 189 -4.54 27.98 15.61
CA PHE A 189 -4.23 28.31 14.22
C PHE A 189 -4.45 27.11 13.30
N GLU A 190 -5.50 27.19 12.47
CA GLU A 190 -5.75 26.20 11.42
C GLU A 190 -4.81 26.44 10.23
N THR A 191 -3.67 25.75 10.23
CA THR A 191 -2.65 25.75 9.16
C THR A 191 -2.12 24.36 8.83
N THR A 192 -1.26 24.27 7.82
CA THR A 192 -0.52 23.07 7.45
C THR A 192 0.79 23.01 8.21
N VAL A 193 1.07 21.88 8.87
CA VAL A 193 2.38 21.59 9.49
C VAL A 193 3.15 20.65 8.56
N GLN A 194 4.42 20.98 8.34
CA GLN A 194 5.35 20.24 7.51
C GLN A 194 6.50 19.72 8.38
N VAL A 195 6.89 18.47 8.14
CA VAL A 195 8.02 17.81 8.81
C VAL A 195 9.13 17.61 7.79
N PHE A 196 10.35 18.03 8.12
CA PHE A 196 11.54 17.78 7.30
C PHE A 196 12.51 16.90 8.08
N ALA A 197 13.06 15.86 7.44
CA ALA A 197 14.09 15.02 8.07
C ALA A 197 15.43 15.77 8.11
N LYS A 198 16.07 15.86 9.29
CA LYS A 198 17.26 16.70 9.53
C LYS A 198 18.47 16.33 8.66
N ASN A 199 18.59 15.06 8.25
CA ASN A 199 19.69 14.54 7.45
C ASN A 199 19.32 14.33 5.97
N SER A 200 18.19 14.87 5.53
CA SER A 200 17.76 14.73 4.13
C SER A 200 18.32 15.86 3.28
N ALA A 201 18.91 15.51 2.13
CA ALA A 201 19.27 16.47 1.09
C ALA A 201 18.04 16.96 0.29
N SER A 202 16.87 16.34 0.51
CA SER A 202 15.61 16.72 -0.13
C SER A 202 15.00 17.93 0.55
N THR A 203 14.54 18.89 -0.25
CA THR A 203 13.74 20.03 0.19
C THR A 203 12.25 19.71 0.29
N ALA A 204 11.83 18.50 -0.08
CA ALA A 204 10.46 18.05 0.08
C ALA A 204 10.17 17.68 1.55
N PRO A 205 8.97 18.01 2.07
CA PRO A 205 8.59 17.58 3.41
C PRO A 205 8.46 16.06 3.47
N PHE A 206 8.98 15.47 4.55
CA PHE A 206 8.86 14.06 4.89
C PHE A 206 7.41 13.68 5.23
N ALA A 207 6.71 14.56 5.95
CA ALA A 207 5.30 14.40 6.29
C ALA A 207 4.61 15.76 6.31
N VAL A 208 3.31 15.77 6.01
CA VAL A 208 2.48 16.98 6.01
C VAL A 208 1.14 16.64 6.62
N THR A 209 0.64 17.49 7.51
CA THR A 209 -0.72 17.37 8.04
C THR A 209 -1.35 18.76 8.16
N ARG A 210 -2.68 18.81 8.13
CA ARG A 210 -3.43 20.02 8.42
C ARG A 210 -3.88 19.96 9.88
N THR A 211 -3.70 21.05 10.60
CA THR A 211 -4.24 21.20 11.95
C THR A 211 -5.77 21.29 11.92
N ASP A 212 -6.41 20.90 13.02
CA ASP A 212 -7.86 21.06 13.20
C ASP A 212 -8.24 22.51 13.61
N LYS A 213 -9.52 22.74 13.90
CA LYS A 213 -10.05 24.05 14.31
C LYS A 213 -9.50 24.52 15.66
N GLU A 214 -9.06 23.57 16.47
CA GLU A 214 -8.42 23.76 17.77
C GLU A 214 -6.88 23.88 17.63
N GLY A 215 -6.35 23.91 16.39
CA GLY A 215 -4.94 24.04 16.07
C GLY A 215 -4.13 22.78 16.35
N ARG A 216 -4.76 21.64 16.64
CA ARG A 216 -4.06 20.40 17.00
C ARG A 216 -3.49 19.72 15.77
N TYR A 217 -2.31 19.14 15.91
CA TYR A 217 -1.69 18.27 14.92
C TYR A 217 -1.07 17.04 15.58
N SER A 218 -0.88 16.00 14.78
CA SER A 218 -0.19 14.79 15.19
C SER A 218 0.52 14.15 13.99
N PHE A 219 1.72 13.64 14.24
CA PHE A 219 2.50 12.85 13.29
C PHE A 219 3.02 11.60 14.00
N ALA A 220 2.81 10.42 13.40
CA ALA A 220 3.63 9.26 13.71
C ALA A 220 4.93 9.36 12.92
N LEU A 221 6.06 9.37 13.62
CA LEU A 221 7.39 9.52 13.02
C LEU A 221 8.30 8.40 13.53
N PRO A 222 9.14 7.81 12.67
CA PRO A 222 10.16 6.88 13.14
C PRO A 222 11.16 7.57 14.08
N PRO A 223 11.93 6.80 14.85
CA PRO A 223 13.04 7.36 15.63
C PRO A 223 14.02 8.10 14.71
N GLY A 224 14.35 9.33 15.04
CA GLY A 224 15.17 10.18 14.18
C GLY A 224 15.11 11.67 14.51
N GLY A 225 15.91 12.45 13.78
CA GLY A 225 15.92 13.91 13.90
C GLY A 225 15.06 14.58 12.83
N TYR A 226 14.18 15.48 13.24
CA TYR A 226 13.24 16.19 12.36
C TYR A 226 13.21 17.69 12.65
N THR A 227 12.66 18.45 11.70
CA THR A 227 12.32 19.86 11.83
C THR A 227 10.85 20.02 11.50
N LEU A 228 10.07 20.51 12.46
CA LEU A 228 8.68 20.90 12.29
C LEU A 228 8.60 22.35 11.82
N GLN A 229 7.72 22.62 10.86
CA GLN A 229 7.46 23.96 10.37
C GLN A 229 5.97 24.13 10.08
N ALA A 230 5.32 25.08 10.75
CA ALA A 230 3.98 25.50 10.39
C ALA A 230 4.05 26.44 9.17
N VAL A 231 3.24 26.18 8.16
CA VAL A 231 3.10 27.04 6.99
C VAL A 231 2.47 28.36 7.43
N SER A 232 3.04 29.47 6.98
CA SER A 232 2.67 30.80 7.46
C SER A 232 2.50 31.78 6.30
N GLY A 233 1.74 32.85 6.51
CA GLY A 233 1.48 33.89 5.52
C GLY A 233 2.67 34.83 5.35
N LYS A 234 2.76 35.54 4.21
CA LYS A 234 3.80 36.56 3.97
C LYS A 234 3.19 37.98 4.08
N PRO A 235 3.74 38.89 4.90
CA PRO A 235 4.86 38.73 5.84
C PRO A 235 4.47 38.10 7.19
N PHE A 236 3.18 38.02 7.51
CA PHE A 236 2.65 37.48 8.76
C PHE A 236 1.45 36.55 8.48
N PRO A 237 1.09 35.65 9.42
CA PRO A 237 1.85 35.31 10.63
C PRO A 237 3.19 34.65 10.28
N SER A 238 4.20 34.82 11.14
CA SER A 238 5.53 34.24 10.99
C SER A 238 5.69 33.07 11.95
N CYS A 239 5.73 31.85 11.43
CA CYS A 239 5.90 30.65 12.22
C CYS A 239 7.37 30.21 12.22
N GLY A 240 7.94 29.97 13.40
CA GLY A 240 9.28 29.41 13.54
C GLY A 240 9.35 27.95 13.11
N ALA A 241 10.54 27.51 12.68
CA ALA A 241 10.85 26.09 12.53
C ALA A 241 11.45 25.55 13.82
N GLN A 242 11.04 24.36 14.26
CA GLN A 242 11.49 23.75 15.50
C GLN A 242 12.12 22.38 15.23
N SER A 243 13.38 22.20 15.65
CA SER A 243 14.04 20.91 15.57
C SER A 243 13.66 20.02 16.75
N ILE A 244 13.38 18.74 16.45
CA ILE A 244 12.98 17.72 17.41
C ILE A 244 13.76 16.44 17.16
N THR A 245 13.86 15.59 18.18
CA THR A 245 14.38 14.23 18.09
C THR A 245 13.33 13.28 18.64
N ILE A 246 12.99 12.26 17.88
CA ILE A 246 12.05 11.22 18.26
C ILE A 246 12.83 9.98 18.70
N GLU A 247 12.55 9.50 19.90
CA GLU A 247 13.07 8.23 20.40
C GLU A 247 12.12 7.06 20.05
N PRO A 248 12.60 5.80 20.01
CA PRO A 248 11.76 4.65 19.71
C PRO A 248 10.62 4.49 20.72
N GLU A 249 9.41 4.25 20.20
CA GLU A 249 8.18 4.07 20.98
C GLU A 249 7.79 5.27 21.88
N VAL A 250 8.36 6.46 21.61
CA VAL A 250 8.06 7.69 22.36
C VAL A 250 7.27 8.66 21.49
N ALA A 251 6.13 9.12 22.02
CA ALA A 251 5.40 10.27 21.51
C ALA A 251 5.72 11.51 22.34
N ILE A 252 6.19 12.58 21.70
CA ILE A 252 6.50 13.85 22.37
C ILE A 252 5.44 14.92 22.07
N GLU A 253 5.29 15.87 22.98
CA GLU A 253 4.40 17.02 22.80
C GLU A 253 5.21 18.27 22.46
N VAL A 254 4.87 18.95 21.35
CA VAL A 254 5.56 20.14 20.86
C VAL A 254 4.54 21.16 20.35
N ASN A 255 4.49 22.32 21.00
CA ASN A 255 3.58 23.39 20.58
C ASN A 255 4.32 24.40 19.71
N LEU A 256 3.72 24.75 18.57
CA LEU A 256 4.27 25.72 17.62
C LEU A 256 3.55 27.06 17.82
N SER A 257 4.32 28.12 18.01
CA SER A 257 3.78 29.48 18.09
C SER A 257 4.12 30.28 16.83
N CYS A 258 3.12 30.98 16.32
CA CYS A 258 3.21 31.81 15.12
C CYS A 258 3.00 33.28 15.48
N ASP A 259 4.01 34.11 15.24
CA ASP A 259 4.00 35.55 15.52
C ASP A 259 3.07 36.27 14.54
N THR A 260 2.03 36.91 15.04
CA THR A 260 1.09 37.70 14.21
C THR A 260 1.68 39.02 13.72
N GLY A 261 2.79 39.48 14.31
CA GLY A 261 3.38 40.79 14.06
C GLY A 261 2.71 41.94 14.81
N ILE A 262 1.72 41.67 15.66
CA ILE A 262 1.06 42.68 16.49
C ILE A 262 2.01 43.12 17.62
N ARG A 263 2.12 44.44 17.84
CA ARG A 263 3.02 45.09 18.81
C ARG A 263 2.35 46.30 19.44
#